data_AF-A0A3M1M7X5-F1
#
_entry.id   AF-A0A3M1M7X5-F1
#
_cell.length_a   1.000
_cell.length_b   1.000
_cell.length_c   1.000
_cell.angle_alpha   90.00
_cell.angle_beta   90.00
_cell.angle_gamma   90.00
#
_symmetry.space_group_name_H-M   'P 1'
#
loop_
_entity.id
_entity.type
_entity.pdbx_description
1 polymer ?
#
loop_
_entity_poly.entity_id
_entity_poly.type
_entity_poly.pdbx_seq_one_letter_code
_entity_poly.pdbx_strand_id
1 'polypeptide(L)' 'KRVPTAWLRITLYEGRKRQVRRMTAAVGHPTLRLVRVAIGPLTLAGLAPGQWRELTEAEIQALREAV' A
#
# COMPACT_ATOMS: atom_id res chain seq x y z
N LYS A 1 -13.86 24.61 7.95
CA LYS A 1 -14.15 23.50 8.89
C LYS A 1 -13.11 22.40 8.68
N ARG A 2 -12.28 22.08 9.69
CA ARG A 2 -11.41 20.88 9.64
C ARG A 2 -12.26 19.67 10.01
N VAL A 3 -12.45 18.75 9.06
CA VAL A 3 -13.00 17.43 9.37
C VAL A 3 -11.85 16.59 9.92
N PRO A 4 -11.99 15.91 11.07
CA PRO A 4 -10.95 15.03 11.59
C PRO A 4 -10.67 13.91 10.60
N THR A 5 -9.39 13.61 10.36
CA THR A 5 -8.95 12.55 9.45
C THR A 5 -8.02 11.59 10.20
N ALA A 6 -7.95 10.35 9.73
CA ALA A 6 -7.10 9.31 10.32
C ALA A 6 -6.41 8.49 9.22
N TRP A 7 -5.30 7.86 9.57
CA TRP A 7 -4.61 6.90 8.72
C TRP A 7 -5.11 5.49 9.00
N LEU A 8 -5.33 4.72 7.93
CA LEU A 8 -5.68 3.30 7.99
C LEU A 8 -4.58 2.49 7.31
N ARG A 9 -4.18 1.38 7.95
CA ARG A 9 -3.34 0.36 7.32
C ARG A 9 -4.24 -0.79 6.89
N ILE A 10 -4.22 -1.08 5.59
CA ILE A 10 -5.05 -2.13 4.97
C ILE A 10 -4.14 -3.03 4.15
N THR A 11 -4.24 -4.34 4.38
CA THR A 11 -3.58 -5.37 3.57
C THR A 11 -4.65 -6.07 2.72
N LEU A 12 -4.39 -6.23 1.43
CA LEU A 12 -5.26 -6.96 0.50
C LEU A 12 -4.43 -8.00 -0.24
N TYR A 13 -5.04 -9.16 -0.49
CA TYR A 13 -4.48 -10.24 -1.33
C TYR A 13 -5.05 -10.24 -2.76
N GLU A 14 -5.99 -9.32 -3.05
CA GLU A 14 -6.58 -9.11 -4.37
C GLU A 14 -6.44 -7.64 -4.81
N GLY A 15 -6.57 -7.39 -6.11
CA GLY A 15 -6.32 -6.09 -6.75
C GLY A 15 -7.50 -5.54 -7.54
N ARG A 16 -8.74 -5.59 -7.01
CA ARG A 16 -9.92 -5.14 -7.79
C ARG A 16 -9.86 -3.63 -8.06
N LYS A 17 -10.42 -3.19 -9.20
CA LYS A 17 -10.43 -1.77 -9.61
C LYS A 17 -10.93 -0.87 -8.49
N ARG A 18 -10.10 0.09 -8.04
CA ARG A 18 -10.42 1.07 -6.97
C ARG A 18 -10.94 0.44 -5.67
N GLN A 19 -10.55 -0.80 -5.34
CA GLN A 19 -11.11 -1.57 -4.22
C GLN A 19 -11.08 -0.83 -2.89
N VAL A 20 -9.90 -0.38 -2.42
CA VAL A 20 -9.77 0.36 -1.15
C VAL A 20 -10.68 1.59 -1.12
N ARG A 21 -10.75 2.36 -2.22
CA ARG A 21 -11.60 3.56 -2.30
C ARG A 21 -13.09 3.22 -2.25
N ARG A 22 -13.50 2.07 -2.82
CA ARG A 22 -14.89 1.59 -2.76
C ARG A 22 -15.24 1.09 -1.36
N MET A 23 -14.34 0.33 -0.72
CA MET A 23 -14.53 -0.18 0.64
C MET A 23 -14.75 0.94 1.66
N THR A 24 -13.88 1.95 1.65
CA THR A 24 -13.95 3.06 2.61
C THR A 24 -15.14 3.99 2.35
N ALA A 25 -15.50 4.24 1.09
CA ALA A 25 -16.69 5.01 0.74
C ALA A 25 -17.99 4.29 1.13
N ALA A 26 -18.03 2.96 1.02
CA ALA A 26 -19.20 2.16 1.41
C ALA A 26 -19.54 2.28 2.90
N VAL A 27 -18.57 2.60 3.75
CA VAL A 27 -18.75 2.83 5.19
C VAL A 27 -18.78 4.32 5.58
N GLY A 28 -18.98 5.23 4.61
CA GLY A 28 -19.14 6.66 4.87
C GLY A 28 -17.82 7.43 5.11
N HIS A 29 -16.67 6.84 4.80
CA HIS A 29 -15.36 7.46 5.01
C HIS A 29 -14.53 7.53 3.70
N PRO A 30 -14.83 8.44 2.76
CA PRO A 30 -14.13 8.51 1.48
C PRO A 30 -12.60 8.65 1.62
N THR A 31 -11.84 7.87 0.85
CA THR A 31 -10.36 7.92 0.88
C THR A 31 -9.82 9.22 0.28
N LEU A 32 -9.20 10.04 1.14
CA LEU A 32 -8.51 11.27 0.75
C LEU A 32 -7.14 11.02 0.13
N ARG A 33 -6.32 10.17 0.76
CA ARG A 33 -4.98 9.79 0.31
C ARG A 33 -4.81 8.28 0.38
N LEU A 34 -4.23 7.70 -0.66
CA LEU A 34 -3.92 6.27 -0.73
C LEU A 34 -2.47 6.11 -1.18
N VAL A 35 -1.67 5.43 -0.37
CA VAL A 35 -0.27 5.12 -0.66
C VAL A 35 -0.09 3.63 -0.43
N ARG A 36 0.46 2.93 -1.42
CA ARG A 36 0.87 1.54 -1.26
C ARG A 36 2.27 1.53 -0.67
N VAL A 37 2.37 1.14 0.60
CA VAL A 37 3.63 1.18 1.36
C VAL A 37 4.39 -0.15 1.34
N ALA A 38 3.75 -1.24 0.90
CA ALA A 38 4.35 -2.57 0.80
C ALA A 38 3.68 -3.42 -0.29
N ILE A 39 4.42 -4.39 -0.81
CA ILE A 39 3.95 -5.47 -1.69
C ILE A 39 4.64 -6.76 -1.25
N GLY A 40 3.87 -7.73 -0.75
CA GLY A 40 4.44 -8.94 -0.15
C GLY A 40 5.48 -8.59 0.93
N PRO A 41 6.69 -9.16 0.88
CA PRO A 41 7.76 -8.87 1.85
C PRO A 41 8.45 -7.52 1.63
N LEU A 42 8.21 -6.84 0.49
CA LEU A 42 8.89 -5.59 0.16
C LEU A 42 8.18 -4.38 0.76
N THR A 43 8.96 -3.41 1.23
CA THR A 43 8.45 -2.14 1.79
C THR A 43 9.00 -0.93 1.05
N LEU A 44 8.29 0.20 1.13
CA LEU A 44 8.73 1.48 0.57
C LEU A 44 9.81 2.18 1.44
N ALA A 45 10.26 1.55 2.53
CA ALA A 45 11.23 2.16 3.43
C ALA A 45 12.53 2.51 2.69
N GLY A 46 13.02 3.73 2.92
CA GLY A 46 14.26 4.22 2.32
C GLY A 46 14.16 4.74 0.87
N LEU A 47 12.97 4.79 0.27
CA LEU A 47 12.75 5.36 -1.08
C LEU A 47 11.93 6.65 -1.02
N ALA A 48 12.45 7.73 -1.60
CA ALA A 48 11.70 8.96 -1.77
C ALA A 48 10.74 8.89 -2.98
N PRO A 49 9.69 9.72 -3.04
CA PRO A 49 8.79 9.76 -4.19
C PRO A 49 9.55 9.99 -5.51
N GLY A 50 9.28 9.13 -6.50
CA GLY A 50 9.94 9.19 -7.82
C GLY A 50 11.28 8.45 -7.91
N GLN A 51 11.83 7.97 -6.78
CA GLN A 51 13.03 7.14 -6.80
C GLN A 51 12.71 5.67 -7.06
N TRP A 52 13.74 4.97 -7.55
CA TRP A 52 13.77 3.53 -7.71
C TRP A 52 15.16 3.01 -7.33
N ARG A 53 15.24 1.71 -7.07
CA ARG A 53 16.50 0.97 -6.88
C ARG A 53 16.29 -0.47 -7.32
N GLU A 54 17.40 -1.16 -7.56
CA GLU A 54 17.39 -2.62 -7.71
C GLU A 54 17.06 -3.31 -6.38
N LEU A 55 16.47 -4.50 -6.48
CA LEU A 55 16.25 -5.36 -5.33
C LEU A 55 17.56 -6.00 -4.88
N THR A 56 17.71 -6.18 -3.59
CA THR A 56 18.81 -6.97 -3.02
C THR A 56 18.54 -8.47 -3.21
N GLU A 57 19.59 -9.30 -3.18
CA GLU A 57 19.41 -10.76 -3.30
C GLU A 57 18.48 -11.33 -2.21
N ALA A 58 18.56 -10.81 -0.99
CA ALA A 58 17.68 -11.22 0.11
C ALA A 58 16.20 -10.88 -0.17
N GLU A 59 15.92 -9.74 -0.78
CA GLU A 59 14.57 -9.33 -1.17
C GLU A 59 14.02 -10.17 -2.32
N ILE A 60 14.88 -10.52 -3.28
CA ILE A 60 14.52 -11.43 -4.39
C ILE A 60 14.16 -12.81 -3.82
N GLN A 61 14.97 -13.33 -2.89
CA GLN A 61 14.70 -14.62 -2.27
C GLN A 61 13.40 -14.61 -1.46
N ALA A 62 13.17 -13.57 -0.65
CA ALA A 62 11.93 -13.42 0.10
C ALA A 62 10.69 -13.36 -0.81
N LEU A 63 10.80 -12.73 -1.99
CA LEU A 63 9.72 -12.73 -2.98
C LEU A 63 9.46 -14.11 -3.57
N ARG A 64 10.51 -14.89 -3.85
CA ARG A 64 10.38 -16.26 -4.38
C ARG A 64 9.69 -17.19 -3.40
N GLU A 65 9.90 -17.02 -2.09
CA GLU A 65 9.26 -17.82 -1.04
C GLU A 65 7.81 -17.41 -0.77
N ALA A 66 7.43 -16.19 -1.15
CA ALA A 66 6.10 -15.63 -0.90
C ALA A 66 5.06 -15.96 -2.00
N VAL A 67 5.46 -16.67 -3.06
CA VAL A 67 4.63 -17.08 -4.21
C VAL A 67 4.42 -18.58 -4.16
#